data_AF-A0AAT9SQR6-F1
#
_entry.id   AF-A0AAT9SQR6-F1
#
_cell.length_a   1.000
_cell.length_b   1.000
_cell.length_c   1.000
_cell.angle_alpha   90.00
_cell.angle_beta   90.00
_cell.angle_gamma   90.00
#
_symmetry.space_group_name_H-M   'P 1'
#
loop_
_entity.id
_entity.type
_entity.pdbx_description
1 polymer ?
#
loop_
_entity_poly.entity_id
_entity_poly.type
_entity_poly.pdbx_seq_one_letter_code
_entity_poly.pdbx_strand_id
1 'polypeptide(L)'
;MSERGVAFVERWIAENISSEDFLEQGVDARFDIFTRSALAAARQSGIPEGEILEEFPDLSSRMAEAVQGAADNELRRQVENDD
;
A
#
# COMPACT_ATOMS: atom_id res chain seq x y z
N MET A 1 -7.93 11.71 -14.93
CA MET A 1 -7.00 11.97 -13.82
C MET A 1 -7.79 12.51 -12.63
N SER A 2 -8.12 11.64 -11.69
CA SER A 2 -8.68 12.07 -10.41
C SER A 2 -7.62 12.14 -9.32
N GLU A 3 -7.16 13.36 -9.04
CA GLU A 3 -6.12 13.64 -8.04
C GLU A 3 -6.49 13.16 -6.63
N ARG A 4 -7.80 13.07 -6.34
CA ARG A 4 -8.31 12.61 -5.04
C ARG A 4 -8.12 11.11 -4.83
N GLY A 5 -8.38 10.29 -5.84
CA GLY A 5 -8.16 8.85 -5.80
C GLY A 5 -6.68 8.50 -5.62
N VAL A 6 -5.80 9.18 -6.37
CA VAL A 6 -4.34 9.05 -6.24
C VAL A 6 -3.87 9.42 -4.85
N ALA A 7 -4.20 10.62 -4.38
CA ALA A 7 -3.76 11.10 -3.07
C ALA A 7 -4.26 10.20 -1.93
N PHE A 8 -5.46 9.65 -2.04
CA PHE A 8 -5.99 8.72 -1.06
C PHE A 8 -5.19 7.42 -1.02
N VAL A 9 -4.95 6.79 -2.17
CA VAL A 9 -4.23 5.51 -2.24
C VAL A 9 -2.80 5.66 -1.73
N GLU A 10 -2.09 6.71 -2.15
CA GLU A 10 -0.71 6.94 -1.70
C GLU A 10 -0.62 7.18 -0.21
N ARG A 11 -1.53 8.00 0.33
CA ARG A 11 -1.63 8.24 1.77
C ARG A 11 -1.94 6.94 2.52
N TRP A 12 -2.91 6.17 2.05
CA TRP A 12 -3.31 4.92 2.67
C TRP A 12 -2.15 3.91 2.69
N ILE A 13 -1.40 3.80 1.59
CA ILE A 13 -0.18 2.97 1.52
C ILE A 13 0.83 3.39 2.59
N ALA A 14 1.13 4.70 2.69
CA ALA A 14 2.08 5.21 3.68
C ALA A 14 1.62 4.94 5.12
N GLU A 15 0.32 5.00 5.40
CA GLU A 15 -0.24 4.76 6.74
C GLU A 15 -0.34 3.26 7.10
N ASN A 16 -0.43 2.35 6.12
CA ASN A 16 -0.76 0.93 6.36
C ASN A 16 0.35 -0.06 5.98
N ILE A 17 1.25 0.30 5.07
CA ILE A 17 2.29 -0.61 4.54
C ILE A 17 3.70 -0.22 5.05
N SER A 18 3.90 1.03 5.47
CA SER A 18 5.20 1.52 5.96
C SER A 18 5.52 1.20 7.43
N SER A 19 4.67 0.44 8.12
CA SER A 19 4.85 0.14 9.55
C SER A 19 5.77 -1.08 9.75
N GLU A 20 6.72 -0.98 10.68
CA GLU A 20 7.62 -2.08 11.07
C GLU A 20 6.86 -3.37 11.43
N ASP A 21 5.65 -3.24 12.02
CA ASP A 21 4.71 -4.34 12.31
C ASP A 21 4.40 -5.26 11.12
N PHE A 22 4.50 -4.73 9.88
CA PHE A 22 4.20 -5.49 8.68
C PHE A 22 5.29 -6.52 8.34
N LEU A 23 6.55 -6.21 8.65
CA LEU A 23 7.70 -6.98 8.21
C LEU A 23 7.97 -8.21 9.08
N GLU A 24 7.48 -8.21 10.32
CA GLU A 24 7.53 -9.37 11.20
C GLU A 24 6.62 -10.53 10.75
N GLN A 25 5.56 -10.28 9.96
CA GLN A 25 4.55 -11.30 9.64
C GLN A 25 4.69 -11.96 8.26
N GLY A 26 5.70 -11.60 7.48
CA GLY A 26 5.96 -12.18 6.16
C GLY A 26 5.17 -11.53 5.02
N VAL A 27 5.87 -11.31 3.91
CA VAL A 27 5.42 -10.55 2.72
C VAL A 27 4.39 -11.31 1.87
N ASP A 28 4.30 -12.63 2.04
CA ASP A 28 3.48 -13.48 1.18
C ASP A 28 1.98 -13.39 1.53
N ALA A 29 1.18 -13.01 0.52
CA ALA A 29 -0.27 -13.20 0.40
C ALA A 29 -1.24 -12.15 1.01
N ARG A 30 -0.79 -10.98 1.49
CA ARG A 30 -1.73 -9.96 2.04
C ARG A 30 -2.07 -8.77 1.13
N PHE A 31 -1.45 -8.63 -0.03
CA PHE A 31 -1.75 -7.48 -0.92
C PHE A 31 -3.22 -7.44 -1.37
N ASP A 32 -3.87 -8.58 -1.60
CA ASP A 32 -5.31 -8.63 -1.92
C ASP A 32 -6.19 -8.15 -0.75
N ILE A 33 -5.75 -8.39 0.50
CA ILE A 33 -6.44 -7.88 1.70
C ILE A 33 -6.28 -6.36 1.75
N PHE A 34 -5.10 -5.84 1.44
CA PHE A 34 -4.85 -4.40 1.40
C PHE A 34 -5.61 -3.70 0.28
N THR A 35 -5.68 -4.29 -0.91
CA THR A 35 -6.54 -3.80 -2.00
C THR A 35 -7.98 -3.65 -1.51
N ARG A 36 -8.56 -4.68 -0.88
CA ARG A 36 -9.92 -4.62 -0.36
C ARG A 36 -10.09 -3.58 0.76
N SER A 37 -9.13 -3.49 1.68
CA SER A 37 -9.15 -2.52 2.78
C SER A 37 -9.03 -1.07 2.27
N ALA A 38 -8.16 -0.81 1.30
CA ALA A 38 -7.99 0.48 0.67
C ALA A 38 -9.28 0.93 -0.04
N LEU A 39 -9.92 0.03 -0.80
CA LEU A 39 -11.19 0.32 -1.47
C LEU A 39 -12.33 0.56 -0.47
N ALA A 40 -12.39 -0.22 0.61
CA ALA A 40 -13.37 -0.02 1.67
C ALA A 40 -13.17 1.32 2.42
N ALA A 41 -11.92 1.72 2.66
CA ALA A 41 -11.60 2.99 3.30
C ALA A 41 -11.85 4.19 2.37
N ALA A 42 -11.57 4.04 1.07
CA ALA A 42 -11.88 5.03 0.05
C ALA A 42 -13.38 5.30 0.00
N ARG A 43 -14.19 4.23 -0.03
CA ARG A 43 -15.65 4.32 -0.02
C ARG A 43 -16.18 5.03 1.22
N GLN A 44 -15.60 4.75 2.39
CA GLN A 44 -15.95 5.46 3.64
C GLN A 44 -15.56 6.94 3.60
N SER A 45 -14.52 7.29 2.86
CA SER A 45 -14.06 8.67 2.65
C SER A 45 -14.81 9.37 1.51
N GLY A 46 -15.81 8.73 0.91
CA GLY A 46 -16.60 9.30 -0.19
C GLY A 46 -15.89 9.30 -1.55
N ILE A 47 -14.87 8.46 -1.71
CA ILE A 47 -14.17 8.25 -2.99
C ILE A 47 -14.72 6.98 -3.62
N PRO A 48 -15.37 7.06 -4.79
CA PRO A 48 -15.91 5.89 -5.46
C PRO A 48 -14.78 5.02 -6.00
N GLU A 49 -15.01 3.70 -5.95
CA GLU A 49 -14.04 2.70 -6.40
C GLU A 49 -13.60 2.91 -7.85
N GLY A 50 -14.53 3.32 -8.72
CA GLY A 50 -14.24 3.62 -10.12
C GLY A 50 -13.21 4.72 -10.31
N GLU A 51 -13.18 5.73 -9.43
CA GLU A 51 -12.21 6.82 -9.47
C GLU A 51 -10.79 6.33 -9.13
N ILE A 52 -10.70 5.35 -8.23
CA ILE A 52 -9.42 4.72 -7.88
C ILE A 52 -8.98 3.78 -8.99
N LEU A 53 -9.87 2.93 -9.50
CA LEU A 53 -9.55 1.95 -10.54
C LEU A 53 -9.28 2.58 -11.91
N GLU A 54 -9.73 3.82 -12.16
CA GLU A 54 -9.37 4.58 -13.36
C GLU A 54 -7.87 4.92 -13.36
N GLU A 55 -7.32 5.28 -12.20
CA GLU A 55 -5.92 5.66 -12.04
C GLU A 55 -5.02 4.47 -11.68
N PHE A 56 -5.57 3.49 -10.96
CA PHE A 56 -4.93 2.25 -10.56
C PHE A 56 -5.74 1.05 -11.06
N PRO A 57 -5.72 0.79 -12.38
CA PRO A 57 -6.44 -0.35 -12.96
C PRO A 57 -5.96 -1.68 -12.40
N ASP A 58 -4.71 -1.73 -11.92
CA ASP A 58 -4.15 -2.84 -11.17
C ASP A 58 -3.66 -2.39 -9.78
N LEU A 59 -4.64 -2.02 -8.93
CA LEU A 59 -4.37 -1.62 -7.55
C LEU A 59 -3.65 -2.72 -6.76
N SER A 60 -3.93 -4.00 -7.04
CA SER A 60 -3.25 -5.11 -6.37
C SER A 60 -1.75 -5.15 -6.67
N SER A 61 -1.35 -4.96 -7.94
CA SER A 61 0.07 -4.83 -8.28
C SER A 61 0.71 -3.62 -7.58
N ARG A 62 0.02 -2.47 -7.54
CA ARG A 62 0.53 -1.28 -6.84
C ARG A 62 0.74 -1.50 -5.34
N MET A 63 -0.15 -2.26 -4.70
CA MET A 63 -0.04 -2.66 -3.29
C MET A 63 1.13 -3.64 -3.08
N ALA A 64 1.33 -4.59 -3.99
CA ALA A 64 2.45 -5.52 -3.96
C ALA A 64 3.80 -4.79 -4.07
N GLU A 65 3.91 -3.82 -4.99
CA GLU A 65 5.11 -2.99 -5.14
C GLU A 65 5.40 -2.15 -3.88
N ALA A 66 4.35 -1.57 -3.27
CA ALA A 66 4.51 -0.82 -2.02
C ALA A 66 5.02 -1.71 -0.88
N VAL A 67 4.47 -2.92 -0.77
CA VAL A 67 4.88 -3.93 0.20
C VAL A 67 6.33 -4.36 0.01
N GLN A 68 6.73 -4.66 -1.24
CA GLN A 68 8.10 -5.02 -1.57
C GLN A 68 9.08 -3.88 -1.27
N GLY A 69 8.74 -2.65 -1.68
CA GLY A 69 9.58 -1.48 -1.42
C GLY A 69 9.74 -1.17 0.08
N ALA A 70 8.70 -1.40 0.89
CA ALA A 70 8.80 -1.27 2.34
C ALA A 70 9.73 -2.33 2.95
N ALA A 71 9.64 -3.58 2.49
CA ALA A 71 10.51 -4.67 2.95
C ALA A 71 11.97 -4.47 2.56
N ASP A 72 12.24 -4.06 1.32
CA ASP A 72 13.59 -3.79 0.83
C ASP A 72 14.25 -2.63 1.60
N ASN A 73 13.49 -1.57 1.90
CA ASN A 73 13.98 -0.44 2.70
C ASN A 73 14.36 -0.86 4.11
N GLU A 74 13.57 -1.72 4.74
CA GLU A 74 13.88 -2.21 6.08
C GLU A 74 15.09 -3.14 6.09
N LEU A 75 15.16 -4.08 5.13
CA LEU A 75 16.34 -4.95 4.98
C LEU A 75 17.61 -4.11 4.86
N ARG A 76 17.56 -3.02 4.09
CA ARG A 76 18.66 -2.07 3.96
C ARG A 76 19.01 -1.38 5.28
N ARG A 77 18.00 -0.93 6.05
CA ARG A 77 18.21 -0.29 7.37
C ARG A 77 18.86 -1.24 8.37
N GLN A 78 18.51 -2.53 8.34
CA GLN A 78 19.12 -3.52 9.23
C GLN A 78 20.59 -3.77 8.86
N VAL A 79 20.89 -3.93 7.56
CA VAL A 79 22.27 -4.09 7.08
C VAL A 79 23.14 -2.87 7.41
N GLU A 80 22.61 -1.65 7.32
CA GLU A 80 23.34 -0.41 7.64
C GLU A 80 23.57 -0.18 9.16
N ASN A 81 22.80 -0.84 10.05
CA ASN A 81 22.97 -0.72 11.51
C ASN A 81 23.83 -1.83 12.13
N ASP A 82 24.09 -2.93 11.39
CA ASP A 82 24.92 -4.05 11.84
C ASP A 82 26.44 -3.88 11.57
N ASP A 83 26.85 -2.77 10.93
CA ASP A 83 28.26 -2.34 10.70
C ASP A 83 28.70 -1.22 11.66
#